data_AF-A0A7J8CPM4-F1
#
_entry.id   AF-A0A7J8CPM4-F1
#
_cell.length_a   1.000
_cell.length_b   1.000
_cell.length_c   1.000
_cell.angle_alpha   90.00
_cell.angle_beta   90.00
_cell.angle_gamma   90.00
#
_symmetry.space_group_name_H-M   'P 1'
#
loop_
_entity.id
_entity.type
_entity.pdbx_description
1 polymer ?
#
loop_
_entity_poly.entity_id
_entity_poly.type
_entity_poly.pdbx_seq_one_letter_code
_entity_poly.pdbx_strand_id
1 'polypeptide(L)'
;MTNNYEENILKGVRESSYSLESSMELLQKDVVQLHAPRYQSMRRDVIGCTQEMDFILWPRNDIEKIVCLLFSRWKESDEPFRPVQAKFEFHHSDYEKQFLHVLSRKDKTGIVVNNPTQSVFLFIDRQHLQTPKNKATIFKLCSICLYLPQEQLTHWAVGTIEDHLHPYLPE
;
A
#
# COMPACT_ATOMS: atom_id res chain seq x y z
N MET A 1 1.80 9.92 -16.94
CA MET A 1 1.51 10.20 -15.52
C MET A 1 2.63 11.10 -15.02
N THR A 2 2.33 12.38 -14.75
CA THR A 2 3.31 13.29 -14.15
C THR A 2 3.30 13.02 -12.65
N ASN A 3 4.41 12.53 -12.12
CA ASN A 3 4.53 12.17 -10.73
C ASN A 3 4.48 13.43 -9.87
N ASN A 4 3.34 13.70 -9.23
CA ASN A 4 3.15 14.90 -8.40
C ASN A 4 3.53 14.63 -6.93
N TYR A 5 4.69 14.00 -6.76
CA TYR A 5 5.21 13.46 -5.50
C TYR A 5 5.30 14.53 -4.41
N GLU A 6 5.95 15.64 -4.74
CA GLU A 6 6.16 16.75 -3.82
C GLU A 6 4.84 17.36 -3.37
N GLU A 7 3.89 17.57 -4.29
CA GLU A 7 2.59 18.12 -3.95
C GLU A 7 1.77 17.19 -3.05
N ASN A 8 1.82 15.87 -3.31
CA ASN A 8 1.14 14.87 -2.48
C ASN A 8 1.75 14.78 -1.07
N ILE A 9 3.08 14.79 -0.95
CA ILE A 9 3.75 14.84 0.34
C ILE A 9 3.36 16.13 1.07
N LEU A 10 3.53 17.29 0.46
CA LEU A 10 3.25 18.57 1.11
C LEU A 10 1.75 18.73 1.44
N LYS A 11 0.85 18.08 0.69
CA LYS A 11 -0.58 18.02 1.03
C LYS A 11 -0.81 17.33 2.37
N GLY A 12 -0.21 16.17 2.63
CA GLY A 12 -0.38 15.51 3.93
C GLY A 12 0.27 16.26 5.10
N VAL A 13 1.31 17.09 4.87
CA VAL A 13 1.81 18.04 5.89
C VAL A 13 0.76 19.10 6.20
N ARG A 14 0.21 19.75 5.17
CA ARG A 14 -0.85 20.75 5.34
C ARG A 14 -2.06 20.19 6.08
N GLU A 15 -2.32 18.90 5.88
CA GLU A 15 -3.41 18.19 6.52
C GLU A 15 -3.06 17.61 7.90
N SER A 16 -1.84 17.81 8.41
CA SER A 16 -1.37 17.23 9.69
C SER A 16 -1.40 15.70 9.75
N SER A 17 -1.32 15.02 8.60
CA SER A 17 -1.18 13.56 8.52
C SER A 17 0.22 13.10 8.94
N TYR A 18 1.24 13.95 8.75
CA TYR A 18 2.63 13.72 9.15
C TYR A 18 3.38 15.07 9.28
N SER A 19 4.54 15.08 9.94
CA SER A 19 5.30 16.31 10.21
C SER A 19 6.01 16.86 8.96
N LEU A 20 6.25 18.17 8.94
CA LEU A 20 7.01 18.84 7.88
C LEU A 20 8.45 18.31 7.80
N GLU A 21 9.09 18.10 8.95
CA GLU A 21 10.47 17.60 9.05
C GLU A 21 10.62 16.23 8.39
N SER A 22 9.76 15.28 8.76
CA SER A 22 9.75 13.93 8.18
C SER A 22 9.43 13.94 6.68
N SER A 23 8.59 14.87 6.24
CA SER A 23 8.28 15.06 4.81
C SER A 23 9.48 15.58 4.02
N MET A 24 10.23 16.51 4.60
CA MET A 24 11.43 17.03 3.97
C MET A 24 12.53 15.97 3.88
N GLU A 25 12.68 15.12 4.91
CA GLU A 25 13.59 13.97 4.86
C GLU A 25 13.22 13.00 3.73
N LEU A 26 11.94 12.75 3.49
CA LEU A 26 11.49 11.92 2.36
C LEU A 26 11.79 12.54 1.00
N LEU A 27 11.65 13.86 0.87
CA LEU A 27 11.94 14.57 -0.38
C LEU A 27 13.44 14.63 -0.69
N GLN A 28 14.29 14.56 0.33
CA GLN A 28 15.74 14.54 0.16
C GLN A 28 16.32 13.15 -0.16
N LYS A 29 15.58 12.07 0.10
CA LYS A 29 16.03 10.70 -0.17
C LYS A 29 15.88 10.35 -1.65
N ASP A 30 16.91 9.69 -2.20
CA ASP A 30 16.85 9.10 -3.54
C ASP A 30 16.01 7.82 -3.49
N VAL A 31 14.72 7.96 -3.78
CA VAL A 31 13.72 6.89 -3.65
C VAL A 31 13.08 6.54 -4.98
N VAL A 32 12.97 5.23 -5.21
CA VAL A 32 12.15 4.65 -6.27
C VAL A 32 10.73 4.46 -5.74
N GLN A 33 9.76 4.93 -6.52
CA GLN A 33 8.34 4.81 -6.20
C GLN A 33 7.68 3.74 -7.07
N LEU A 34 7.10 2.74 -6.43
CA LEU A 34 6.48 1.61 -7.09
C LEU A 34 4.97 1.66 -6.84
N HIS A 35 4.23 2.11 -7.85
CA HIS A 35 2.78 2.25 -7.79
C HIS A 35 2.08 0.97 -8.26
N ALA A 36 1.20 0.44 -7.41
CA ALA A 36 0.29 -0.66 -7.72
C ALA A 36 -1.16 -0.12 -7.72
N PRO A 37 -1.68 0.33 -8.89
CA PRO A 37 -3.03 0.90 -9.01
C PRO A 37 -4.14 -0.14 -9.13
N ARG A 38 -3.79 -1.41 -9.32
CA ARG A 38 -4.72 -2.53 -9.47
C ARG A 38 -4.18 -3.73 -8.74
N TYR A 39 -5.06 -4.51 -8.15
CA TYR A 39 -4.70 -5.78 -7.52
C TYR A 39 -5.78 -6.83 -7.81
N GLN A 40 -5.32 -8.06 -7.95
CA GLN A 40 -6.17 -9.21 -8.21
C GLN A 40 -5.97 -10.24 -7.10
N SER A 41 -7.03 -10.99 -6.81
CA SER A 41 -6.92 -12.13 -5.90
C SER A 41 -5.94 -13.17 -6.47
N MET A 42 -5.01 -13.64 -5.64
CA MET A 42 -4.22 -14.83 -5.96
C MET A 42 -5.06 -16.11 -5.95
N ARG A 43 -6.16 -16.12 -5.18
CA ARG A 43 -7.13 -17.21 -5.20
C ARG A 43 -7.95 -17.13 -6.49
N ARG A 44 -7.81 -18.16 -7.32
CA ARG A 44 -8.62 -18.34 -8.54
C ARG A 44 -10.04 -18.72 -8.16
N ASP A 45 -11.01 -18.25 -8.94
CA ASP A 45 -12.40 -18.69 -8.82
C ASP A 45 -12.57 -20.15 -9.31
N VAL A 46 -13.79 -20.68 -9.24
CA VAL A 46 -14.12 -22.06 -9.64
C VAL A 46 -13.79 -22.34 -11.12
N ILE A 47 -13.69 -21.29 -11.95
CA ILE A 47 -13.42 -21.36 -13.38
C ILE A 47 -11.92 -21.10 -13.66
N GLY A 48 -11.12 -20.81 -12.64
CA GLY A 48 -9.69 -20.57 -12.76
C GLY A 48 -9.33 -19.11 -13.06
N CYS A 49 -10.29 -18.19 -13.04
CA CYS A 49 -10.09 -16.77 -13.34
C CYS A 49 -9.75 -15.95 -12.08
N THR A 50 -9.02 -14.85 -12.28
CA THR A 50 -8.76 -13.83 -11.25
C THR A 50 -9.49 -12.54 -11.65
N GLN A 51 -10.21 -11.94 -10.72
CA GLN A 51 -10.89 -10.66 -10.94
C GLN A 51 -10.23 -9.56 -10.11
N GLU A 52 -10.31 -8.33 -10.62
CA GLU A 52 -9.95 -7.13 -9.87
C GLU A 52 -10.88 -7.00 -8.67
N MET A 53 -10.33 -6.68 -7.51
CA MET A 53 -11.09 -6.66 -6.27
C MET A 53 -11.22 -5.26 -5.70
N ASP A 54 -12.39 -4.99 -5.11
CA ASP A 54 -12.60 -3.85 -4.24
C ASP A 54 -12.23 -4.25 -2.81
N PHE A 55 -11.09 -3.76 -2.30
CA PHE A 55 -10.65 -4.07 -0.94
C PHE A 55 -11.08 -2.98 0.04
N ILE A 56 -11.99 -3.35 0.94
CA ILE A 56 -12.39 -2.51 2.07
C ILE A 56 -11.41 -2.73 3.22
N LEU A 57 -10.82 -1.66 3.74
CA LEU A 57 -9.87 -1.67 4.85
C LEU A 57 -10.52 -1.39 6.21
N TRP A 58 -11.64 -0.67 6.22
CA TRP A 58 -12.34 -0.33 7.45
C TRP A 58 -13.85 -0.18 7.18
N PRO A 59 -14.73 -0.61 8.10
CA PRO A 59 -14.43 -1.19 9.41
C PRO A 59 -14.18 -2.71 9.31
N ARG A 60 -12.92 -3.13 9.44
CA ARG A 60 -12.48 -4.52 9.46
C ARG A 60 -11.48 -4.71 10.58
N ASN A 61 -11.71 -5.71 11.41
CA ASN A 61 -10.85 -6.10 12.53
C ASN A 61 -10.20 -7.48 12.31
N ASP A 62 -10.46 -8.11 11.17
CA ASP A 62 -9.93 -9.41 10.76
C ASP A 62 -8.61 -9.29 10.00
N ILE A 63 -8.16 -8.06 9.69
CA ILE A 63 -6.87 -7.79 9.07
C ILE A 63 -5.85 -7.48 10.16
N GLU A 64 -4.77 -8.27 10.24
CA GLU A 64 -3.64 -7.96 11.13
C GLU A 64 -2.75 -6.85 10.55
N LYS A 65 -2.33 -7.03 9.29
CA LYS A 65 -1.45 -6.11 8.57
C LYS A 65 -1.54 -6.33 7.07
N ILE A 66 -1.09 -5.33 6.31
CA ILE A 66 -0.79 -5.44 4.88
C ILE A 66 0.71 -5.71 4.74
N VAL A 67 1.07 -6.73 3.97
CA VAL A 67 2.45 -7.05 3.62
C VAL A 67 2.61 -6.92 2.11
N CYS A 68 3.64 -6.23 1.66
CA CYS A 68 3.98 -6.15 0.24
C CYS A 68 5.33 -6.83 0.00
N LEU A 69 5.37 -7.74 -0.97
CA LEU A 69 6.58 -8.42 -1.40
C LEU A 69 6.97 -7.88 -2.77
N LEU A 70 8.22 -7.44 -2.90
CA LEU A 70 8.75 -6.91 -4.16
C LEU A 70 9.74 -7.92 -4.73
N PHE A 71 9.54 -8.27 -6.00
CA PHE A 71 10.44 -9.15 -6.74
C PHE A 71 10.96 -8.41 -7.96
N SER A 72 12.26 -8.54 -8.25
CA SER A 72 12.88 -7.94 -9.43
C SER A 72 13.90 -8.87 -10.05
N ARG A 73 14.29 -8.57 -11.30
CA ARG A 73 15.37 -9.23 -12.02
C ARG A 73 16.04 -8.23 -12.95
N TRP A 74 17.24 -8.54 -13.42
CA TRP A 74 17.85 -7.76 -14.49
C TRP A 74 16.98 -7.80 -15.75
N LYS A 75 16.90 -6.65 -16.41
CA LYS A 75 16.27 -6.54 -17.72
C LYS A 75 16.99 -7.49 -18.69
N GLU A 76 16.22 -8.16 -19.55
CA GLU A 76 16.75 -9.11 -20.56
C GLU A 76 17.44 -10.35 -19.98
N SER A 77 17.37 -10.58 -18.67
CA SER A 77 17.82 -11.84 -18.05
C SER A 77 16.73 -12.91 -18.11
N ASP A 78 17.15 -14.14 -18.43
CA ASP A 78 16.32 -15.34 -18.33
C ASP A 78 16.22 -15.89 -16.90
N GLU A 79 16.94 -15.28 -15.95
CA GLU A 79 16.85 -15.65 -14.55
C GLU A 79 15.43 -15.41 -13.99
N PRO A 80 15.01 -16.23 -13.01
CA PRO A 80 13.77 -16.00 -12.29
C PRO A 80 13.83 -14.68 -11.52
N PHE A 81 12.65 -14.11 -11.25
CA PHE A 81 12.52 -12.99 -10.35
C PHE A 81 12.99 -13.37 -8.94
N ARG A 82 13.76 -12.47 -8.34
CA ARG A 82 14.30 -12.64 -6.99
C ARG A 82 13.68 -11.63 -6.03
N PRO A 83 13.47 -12.01 -4.76
CA PRO A 83 12.93 -11.11 -3.75
C PRO A 83 13.91 -9.95 -3.51
N VAL A 84 13.41 -8.72 -3.56
CA VAL A 84 14.18 -7.54 -3.14
C VAL A 84 14.28 -7.56 -1.61
N GLN A 85 15.48 -7.29 -1.07
CA GLN A 85 15.75 -7.29 0.37
C GLN A 85 15.20 -6.01 1.03
N ALA A 86 13.89 -5.86 1.05
CA ALA A 86 13.18 -4.73 1.64
C ALA A 86 11.91 -5.20 2.36
N LYS A 87 11.54 -4.50 3.44
CA LYS A 87 10.40 -4.85 4.29
C LYS A 87 9.30 -3.81 4.16
N PHE A 88 8.15 -4.23 3.63
CA PHE A 88 6.97 -3.40 3.44
C PHE A 88 5.81 -3.96 4.26
N GLU A 89 5.61 -3.43 5.45
CA GLU A 89 4.52 -3.82 6.34
C GLU A 89 3.75 -2.59 6.82
N PHE A 90 2.42 -2.72 6.84
CA PHE A 90 1.53 -1.70 7.38
C PHE A 90 0.50 -2.36 8.30
N HIS A 91 0.69 -2.19 9.61
CA HIS A 91 -0.17 -2.80 10.62
C HIS A 91 -1.54 -2.13 10.71
N HIS A 92 -2.55 -2.93 11.03
CA HIS A 92 -3.93 -2.47 11.21
C HIS A 92 -4.06 -1.35 12.24
N SER A 93 -3.37 -1.49 13.37
CA SER A 93 -3.35 -0.48 14.42
C SER A 93 -2.85 0.89 13.96
N ASP A 94 -2.01 0.93 12.92
CA ASP A 94 -1.38 2.17 12.46
C ASP A 94 -2.25 2.91 11.45
N TYR A 95 -2.82 2.19 10.47
CA TYR A 95 -3.74 2.82 9.52
C TYR A 95 -5.10 3.12 10.16
N GLU A 96 -5.57 2.32 11.14
CA GLU A 96 -6.84 2.59 11.82
C GLU A 96 -6.78 3.92 12.60
N LYS A 97 -5.68 4.19 13.32
CA LYS A 97 -5.47 5.48 13.99
C LYS A 97 -5.57 6.64 13.00
N GLN A 98 -4.98 6.49 11.81
CA GLN A 98 -5.05 7.50 10.76
C GLN A 98 -6.46 7.62 10.19
N PHE A 99 -7.19 6.52 10.00
CA PHE A 99 -8.59 6.55 9.56
C PHE A 99 -9.49 7.27 10.54
N LEU A 100 -9.34 7.04 11.85
CA LEU A 100 -10.08 7.75 12.89
C LEU A 100 -9.85 9.26 12.82
N HIS A 101 -8.62 9.70 12.55
CA HIS A 101 -8.31 11.11 12.33
C HIS A 101 -8.96 11.64 11.04
N VAL A 102 -8.90 10.87 9.95
CA VAL A 102 -9.52 11.24 8.66
C VAL A 102 -11.06 11.27 8.71
N LEU A 103 -11.71 10.47 9.57
CA LEU A 103 -13.17 10.50 9.73
C LEU A 103 -13.70 11.90 10.07
N SER A 104 -12.93 12.71 10.79
CA SER A 104 -13.28 14.09 11.13
C SER A 104 -13.23 15.06 9.93
N ARG A 105 -12.55 14.68 8.84
CA ARG A 105 -12.35 15.51 7.65
C ARG A 105 -13.53 15.43 6.68
N LYS A 106 -13.66 16.43 5.80
CA LYS A 106 -14.71 16.46 4.76
C LYS A 106 -14.33 15.70 3.48
N ASP A 107 -13.05 15.39 3.30
CA ASP A 107 -12.56 14.76 2.08
C ASP A 107 -13.12 13.34 1.89
N LYS A 108 -13.45 13.03 0.64
CA LYS A 108 -14.04 11.71 0.28
C LYS A 108 -13.09 10.86 -0.55
N THR A 109 -12.14 11.47 -1.24
CA THR A 109 -11.25 10.77 -2.16
C THR A 109 -9.82 11.27 -2.05
N GLY A 110 -8.88 10.43 -2.48
CA GLY A 110 -7.46 10.80 -2.51
C GLY A 110 -6.86 11.03 -1.13
N ILE A 111 -7.38 10.32 -0.13
CA ILE A 111 -6.79 10.28 1.22
C ILE A 111 -5.56 9.39 1.14
N VAL A 112 -4.46 9.86 1.71
CA VAL A 112 -3.21 9.12 1.77
C VAL A 112 -2.87 8.84 3.23
N VAL A 113 -2.59 7.57 3.53
CA VAL A 113 -2.07 7.12 4.83
C VAL A 113 -0.77 6.35 4.60
N ASN A 114 0.13 6.36 5.58
CA ASN A 114 1.42 5.70 5.45
C ASN A 114 1.83 4.95 6.72
N ASN A 115 2.64 3.92 6.56
CA ASN A 115 3.22 3.23 7.71
C ASN A 115 4.25 4.12 8.44
N PRO A 116 4.62 3.80 9.70
CA PRO A 116 5.53 4.63 10.48
C PRO A 116 6.91 4.86 9.83
N THR A 117 7.41 3.86 9.09
CA THR A 117 8.70 3.95 8.38
C THR A 117 8.61 4.65 7.02
N GLN A 118 7.40 5.06 6.61
CA GLN A 118 7.15 5.74 5.34
C GLN A 118 7.66 4.95 4.11
N SER A 119 7.55 3.63 4.17
CA SER A 119 7.88 2.72 3.07
C SER A 119 6.65 2.22 2.34
N VAL A 120 5.45 2.32 2.95
CA VAL A 120 4.18 1.91 2.35
C VAL A 120 3.17 3.05 2.48
N PHE A 121 2.61 3.46 1.35
CA PHE A 121 1.56 4.46 1.25
C PHE A 121 0.31 3.82 0.67
N LEU A 122 -0.83 4.01 1.33
CA LEU A 122 -2.14 3.58 0.86
C LEU A 122 -2.92 4.79 0.41
N PHE A 123 -3.44 4.73 -0.81
CA PHE A 123 -4.39 5.69 -1.34
C PHE A 123 -5.78 5.10 -1.15
N ILE A 124 -6.63 5.82 -0.41
CA ILE A 124 -7.95 5.33 -0.03
C ILE A 124 -9.02 6.36 -0.36
N ASP A 125 -10.22 5.84 -0.60
CA ASP A 125 -11.44 6.63 -0.72
C ASP A 125 -12.37 6.32 0.44
N ARG A 126 -12.99 7.37 0.98
CA ARG A 126 -14.06 7.29 1.96
C ARG A 126 -15.39 7.27 1.25
N GLN A 127 -16.13 6.18 1.44
CA GLN A 127 -17.47 6.01 0.89
C GLN A 127 -18.49 5.85 2.01
N HIS A 128 -19.74 6.22 1.75
CA HIS A 128 -20.85 5.92 2.64
C HIS A 128 -21.69 4.81 2.03
N LEU A 129 -21.64 3.64 2.65
CA LEU A 129 -22.50 2.53 2.29
C LEU A 129 -23.85 2.73 2.99
N GLN A 130 -24.88 3.06 2.21
CA GLN A 130 -26.24 3.16 2.70
C GLN A 130 -27.02 1.92 2.28
N THR A 131 -27.41 1.12 3.26
CA THR A 131 -28.36 0.02 3.11
C THR A 131 -29.71 0.45 3.72
N PRO A 132 -30.83 -0.24 3.40
CA PRO A 132 -32.12 0.06 4.02
C PRO A 132 -32.11 0.00 5.56
N LYS A 133 -31.15 -0.73 6.15
CA LYS A 133 -31.03 -0.96 7.59
C LYS A 133 -29.87 -0.23 8.27
N ASN A 134 -28.86 0.22 7.52
CA ASN A 134 -27.62 0.75 8.11
C ASN A 134 -26.95 1.79 7.21
N LYS A 135 -26.33 2.79 7.82
CA LYS A 135 -25.40 3.73 7.19
C LYS A 135 -24.02 3.52 7.80
N ALA A 136 -23.10 3.03 6.99
CA ALA A 136 -21.72 2.81 7.42
C ALA A 136 -20.77 3.66 6.56
N THR A 137 -19.79 4.28 7.20
CA THR A 137 -18.63 4.82 6.48
C THR A 137 -17.65 3.68 6.23
N ILE A 138 -17.13 3.59 5.01
CA ILE A 138 -16.10 2.61 4.65
C ILE A 138 -14.89 3.33 4.07
N PHE A 139 -13.71 2.76 4.30
CA PHE A 139 -12.49 3.16 3.61
C PHE A 139 -12.09 2.05 2.64
N LYS A 140 -12.10 2.38 1.34
CA LYS A 140 -11.74 1.47 0.24
C LYS A 140 -10.31 1.77 -0.20
N LEU A 141 -9.50 0.74 -0.36
CA LEU A 141 -8.15 0.83 -0.93
C LEU A 141 -8.23 1.01 -2.44
N CYS A 142 -7.67 2.10 -2.95
CA CYS A 142 -7.61 2.43 -4.37
C CYS A 142 -6.26 2.03 -4.98
N SER A 143 -5.15 2.36 -4.32
CA SER A 143 -3.82 1.97 -4.78
C SER A 143 -2.81 1.92 -3.63
N ILE A 144 -1.70 1.23 -3.88
CA ILE A 144 -0.55 1.18 -2.97
C ILE A 144 0.64 1.82 -3.68
N CYS A 145 1.45 2.57 -2.94
CA CYS A 145 2.77 2.99 -3.40
C CYS A 145 3.83 2.55 -2.38
N LEU A 146 4.90 1.91 -2.88
CA LEU A 146 6.04 1.51 -2.08
C LEU A 146 7.19 2.48 -2.34
N TYR A 147 7.82 2.94 -1.26
CA TYR A 147 9.04 3.75 -1.35
C TYR A 147 10.23 2.87 -1.01
N LEU A 148 11.13 2.73 -1.98
CA LEU A 148 12.34 1.94 -1.86
C LEU A 148 13.55 2.86 -2.11
N PRO A 149 14.53 2.95 -1.20
CA PRO A 149 15.80 3.61 -1.51
C PRO A 149 16.41 3.04 -2.80
N GLN A 150 16.88 3.90 -3.70
CA GLN A 150 17.36 3.46 -5.02
C GLN A 150 18.48 2.42 -4.93
N GLU A 151 19.36 2.55 -3.94
CA GLU A 151 20.43 1.59 -3.65
C GLU A 151 19.95 0.17 -3.32
N GLN A 152 18.72 0.01 -2.81
CA GLN A 152 18.17 -1.29 -2.44
C GLN A 152 17.54 -2.04 -3.62
N LEU A 153 17.32 -1.38 -4.77
CA LEU A 153 16.66 -1.99 -5.93
C LEU A 153 17.45 -3.18 -6.50
N THR A 154 18.76 -3.20 -6.28
CA THR A 154 19.70 -4.23 -6.74
C THR A 154 20.10 -5.23 -5.66
N HIS A 155 19.55 -5.08 -4.44
CA HIS A 155 19.82 -6.00 -3.33
C HIS A 155 18.75 -7.09 -3.30
N TRP A 156 19.14 -8.30 -3.71
CA TRP A 156 18.26 -9.47 -3.68
C TRP A 156 18.51 -10.33 -2.44
N ALA A 157 17.41 -10.74 -1.81
CA ALA A 157 17.42 -11.78 -0.79
C ALA A 157 17.53 -13.16 -1.45
N VAL A 158 17.81 -14.17 -0.61
CA VAL A 158 17.82 -15.59 -1.01
C VAL A 158 16.40 -16.16 -1.10
N GLY A 159 16.24 -17.22 -1.90
CA GLY A 159 14.98 -17.93 -2.09
C GLY A 159 14.23 -17.55 -3.38
N THR A 160 13.23 -18.34 -3.71
CA THR A 160 12.35 -18.12 -4.88
C THR A 160 11.11 -17.32 -4.51
N ILE A 161 10.29 -16.97 -5.51
CA ILE A 161 8.99 -16.34 -5.25
C ILE A 161 8.12 -17.23 -4.35
N GLU A 162 8.10 -18.53 -4.63
CA GLU A 162 7.30 -19.53 -3.92
C GLU A 162 7.70 -19.62 -2.46
N ASP A 163 8.99 -19.62 -2.15
CA ASP A 163 9.50 -19.66 -0.76
C ASP A 163 8.95 -18.50 0.07
N HIS A 164 8.87 -17.31 -0.52
CA HIS A 164 8.39 -16.10 0.15
C HIS A 164 6.86 -15.97 0.15
N LEU A 165 6.17 -16.58 -0.81
CA LEU A 165 4.69 -16.59 -0.86
C LEU A 165 4.07 -17.68 0.01
N HIS A 166 4.77 -18.79 0.24
CA HIS A 166 4.26 -19.95 1.00
C HIS A 166 3.59 -19.58 2.32
N PRO A 167 4.10 -18.66 3.16
CA PRO A 167 3.46 -18.28 4.42
C PRO A 167 2.08 -17.61 4.28
N TYR A 168 1.73 -17.13 3.07
CA TYR A 168 0.51 -16.36 2.80
C TYR A 168 -0.50 -17.11 1.94
N LEU A 169 -0.13 -18.29 1.42
CA LEU A 169 -1.01 -19.11 0.61
C LEU A 169 -1.70 -20.17 1.48
N PRO A 170 -2.97 -20.49 1.22
CA PRO A 170 -3.63 -21.63 1.87
C PRO A 170 -2.93 -22.94 1.46
N GLU A 171 -2.86 -23.89 2.40
CA GLU A 171 -2.46 -25.28 2.12
C GLU A 171 -3.36 -25.97 1.09
#